data_AF-A0AAV2Z2R1-F1
#
_entry.id   AF-A0AAV2Z2R1-F1
#
_cell.length_a   1.000
_cell.length_b   1.000
_cell.length_c   1.000
_cell.angle_alpha   90.00
_cell.angle_beta   90.00
_cell.angle_gamma   90.00
#
_symmetry.space_group_name_H-M   'P 1'
#
loop_
_entity.id
_entity.type
_entity.pdbx_description
1 polymer ?
#
loop_
_entity_poly.entity_id
_entity_poly.type
_entity_poly.pdbx_seq_one_letter_code
_entity_poly.pdbx_strand_id
1 'polypeptide(L)'
;MQLQSSVKQRGLAADIRQRDDNSSRKLLPPKDRRFLNRVIHDTSLAHQPDVDKRLMSLATRSGANPYSLSMNTSSQAENRNGLSTVFATAGALAVFGTGAYYTYRERARKREEQERQRKEKERQRKERQYRFTIAVVVLGVIGLWYSGWLFVVLGFVLVALLVACACSS
;
A
#
# COMPACT_ATOMS: atom_id res chain seq x y z
N MET A 1 2.36 -7.38 35.89
CA MET A 1 1.14 -6.59 35.61
C MET A 1 1.30 -5.54 34.49
N GLN A 2 2.50 -5.26 33.96
CA GLN A 2 2.74 -4.16 33.01
C GLN A 2 2.35 -4.43 31.54
N LEU A 3 2.16 -5.69 31.12
CA LEU A 3 1.79 -6.01 29.73
C LEU A 3 0.36 -5.58 29.37
N GLN A 4 -0.53 -5.45 30.35
CA GLN A 4 -1.94 -5.17 30.11
C GLN A 4 -2.21 -3.72 29.68
N SER A 5 -1.38 -2.75 30.09
CA SER A 5 -1.56 -1.34 29.71
C SER A 5 -1.21 -1.11 28.24
N SER A 6 -0.13 -1.71 27.75
CA SER A 6 0.35 -1.52 26.37
C SER A 6 -0.61 -2.09 25.33
N VAL A 7 -1.19 -3.26 25.60
CA VAL A 7 -2.18 -3.90 24.72
C VAL A 7 -3.46 -3.08 24.66
N LYS A 8 -3.93 -2.54 25.81
CA LYS A 8 -5.12 -1.69 25.88
C LYS A 8 -4.94 -0.37 25.11
N GLN A 9 -3.78 0.28 25.25
CA GLN A 9 -3.43 1.49 24.50
C GLN A 9 -3.45 1.25 22.99
N ARG A 10 -2.86 0.14 22.53
CA ARG A 10 -2.86 -0.22 21.10
C ARG A 10 -4.25 -0.54 20.57
N GLY A 11 -5.03 -1.29 21.34
CA GLY A 11 -6.43 -1.56 20.99
C GLY A 11 -7.23 -0.27 20.82
N LEU A 12 -7.03 0.70 21.71
CA LEU A 12 -7.73 1.98 21.67
C LEU A 12 -7.27 2.81 20.46
N ALA A 13 -5.96 2.86 20.20
CA ALA A 13 -5.42 3.53 19.04
C ALA A 13 -5.93 2.92 17.71
N ALA A 14 -6.04 1.59 17.65
CA ALA A 14 -6.58 0.88 16.49
C ALA A 14 -8.08 1.17 16.29
N ASP A 15 -8.89 1.17 17.35
CA ASP A 15 -10.33 1.52 17.28
C ASP A 15 -10.52 2.95 16.76
N ILE A 16 -9.78 3.91 17.30
CA ILE A 16 -9.81 5.31 16.85
C ILE A 16 -9.41 5.41 15.37
N ARG A 17 -8.37 4.69 14.94
CA ARG A 17 -7.90 4.70 13.55
C ARG A 17 -8.92 4.10 12.59
N GLN A 18 -9.54 2.98 12.98
CA GLN A 18 -10.58 2.31 12.20
C GLN A 18 -11.82 3.19 12.04
N ARG A 19 -12.24 3.90 13.10
CA ARG A 19 -13.34 4.87 13.02
C ARG A 19 -13.03 6.04 12.07
N ASP A 20 -11.80 6.56 12.13
CA ASP A 20 -11.35 7.61 11.22
C ASP A 20 -11.30 7.12 9.76
N ASP A 21 -10.90 5.87 9.50
CA ASP A 21 -10.90 5.28 8.16
C ASP A 21 -12.31 4.96 7.65
N ASN A 22 -13.24 4.58 8.53
CA ASN A 22 -14.64 4.33 8.19
C ASN A 22 -15.47 5.60 8.03
N SER A 23 -14.96 6.75 8.48
CA SER A 23 -15.66 8.03 8.33
C SER A 23 -15.59 8.52 6.88
N SER A 24 -16.73 8.93 6.31
CA SER A 24 -16.78 9.54 4.96
C SER A 24 -16.00 10.85 4.89
N ARG A 25 -15.86 11.54 6.03
CA ARG A 25 -15.01 12.72 6.22
C ARG A 25 -13.99 12.44 7.31
N LYS A 26 -12.72 12.59 6.93
CA LYS A 26 -11.54 12.51 7.81
C LYS A 26 -11.78 13.24 9.14
N LEU A 27 -11.98 12.48 10.22
CA LEU A 27 -12.22 13.01 11.58
C LEU A 27 -10.95 13.58 12.21
N LEU A 28 -9.80 12.98 11.90
CA LEU A 28 -8.51 13.31 12.51
C LEU A 28 -7.55 13.97 11.51
N PRO A 29 -6.79 14.99 11.95
CA PRO A 29 -5.76 15.61 11.13
C PRO A 29 -4.57 14.64 10.92
N PRO A 30 -3.73 14.87 9.89
CA PRO A 30 -2.60 13.99 9.57
C PRO A 30 -1.58 13.80 10.71
N LYS A 31 -1.44 14.77 11.61
CA LYS A 31 -0.55 14.69 12.78
C LYS A 31 -1.03 13.64 13.78
N ASP A 32 -2.33 13.55 14.00
CA ASP A 32 -2.91 12.62 14.98
C ASP A 32 -2.96 11.19 14.44
N ARG A 33 -3.18 11.02 13.13
CA ARG A 33 -3.07 9.69 12.48
C ARG A 33 -1.66 9.12 12.57
N ARG A 34 -0.64 9.96 12.36
CA ARG A 34 0.77 9.56 12.51
C ARG A 34 1.09 9.15 13.94
N PHE A 35 0.53 9.86 14.92
CA PHE A 35 0.63 9.50 16.32
C PHE A 35 -0.02 8.14 16.60
N LEU A 36 -1.26 7.91 16.16
CA LEU A 36 -1.96 6.64 16.35
C LEU A 36 -1.22 5.46 15.70
N ASN A 37 -0.74 5.61 14.46
CA ASN A 37 0.06 4.58 13.80
C ASN A 37 1.33 4.24 14.59
N ARG A 38 1.97 5.26 15.18
CA ARG A 38 3.14 5.05 16.04
C ARG A 38 2.78 4.27 17.30
N VAL A 39 1.67 4.62 17.97
CA VAL A 39 1.19 3.89 19.15
C VAL A 39 0.85 2.43 18.82
N ILE A 40 0.25 2.16 17.65
CA ILE A 40 -0.12 0.81 17.20
C ILE A 40 1.11 -0.07 16.94
N HIS A 41 2.13 0.47 16.27
CA HIS A 41 3.27 -0.32 15.79
C HIS A 41 4.47 -0.31 16.73
N ASP A 42 4.64 0.73 17.54
CA ASP A 42 5.83 0.91 18.35
C ASP A 42 5.61 0.38 19.77
N THR A 43 6.30 -0.71 20.09
CA THR A 43 6.27 -1.30 21.43
C THR A 43 6.98 -0.45 22.47
N SER A 44 7.90 0.44 22.06
CA SER A 44 8.71 1.25 22.97
C SER A 44 7.95 2.45 23.56
N LEU A 45 6.82 2.83 22.96
CA LEU A 45 5.96 3.93 23.45
C LEU A 45 4.95 3.48 24.50
N ALA A 46 4.91 2.18 24.78
CA ALA A 46 4.15 1.68 25.91
C ALA A 46 4.65 2.37 27.19
N HIS A 47 3.71 2.79 28.05
CA HIS A 47 3.97 3.34 29.39
C HIS A 47 4.40 4.82 29.48
N GLN A 48 4.33 5.60 28.40
CA GLN A 48 4.48 7.06 28.53
C GLN A 48 3.16 7.71 28.99
N PRO A 49 3.12 8.39 30.16
CA PRO A 49 1.89 9.01 30.66
C PRO A 49 1.36 10.12 29.74
N ASP A 50 2.23 10.76 28.97
CA ASP A 50 1.84 11.78 27.99
C ASP A 50 1.13 11.18 26.77
N VAL A 51 1.51 9.95 26.38
CA VAL A 51 0.84 9.21 25.31
C VAL A 51 -0.59 8.85 25.73
N ASP A 52 -0.78 8.43 26.99
CA ASP A 52 -2.09 8.10 27.54
C ASP A 52 -3.04 9.28 27.56
N LYS A 53 -2.59 10.44 28.08
CA LYS A 53 -3.39 11.66 28.11
C LYS A 53 -3.81 12.08 26.70
N ARG A 54 -2.88 12.01 25.74
CA ARG A 54 -3.17 12.37 24.36
C ARG A 54 -4.12 11.37 23.71
N LEU A 55 -3.95 10.08 23.95
CA LEU A 55 -4.83 9.04 23.42
C LEU A 55 -6.26 9.16 23.98
N MET A 56 -6.40 9.46 25.28
CA MET A 56 -7.69 9.78 25.92
C MET A 56 -8.36 10.98 25.26
N SER A 57 -7.63 12.08 25.04
CA SER A 57 -8.18 13.26 24.37
C SER A 57 -8.66 12.97 22.94
N LEU A 58 -7.94 12.12 22.20
CA LEU A 58 -8.32 11.69 20.87
C LEU A 58 -9.55 10.78 20.90
N ALA A 59 -9.62 9.86 21.86
CA ALA A 59 -10.77 8.98 22.04
C ALA A 59 -12.06 9.78 22.28
N THR A 60 -12.02 10.74 23.20
CA THR A 60 -13.16 11.64 23.47
C THR A 60 -13.58 12.40 22.22
N ARG A 61 -12.61 12.95 21.47
CA ARG A 61 -12.88 13.72 20.25
C ARG A 61 -13.45 12.86 19.11
N SER A 62 -13.02 11.60 18.98
CA SER A 62 -13.54 10.68 17.96
C SER A 62 -14.80 9.93 18.40
N GLY A 63 -15.32 10.20 19.61
CA GLY A 63 -16.45 9.46 20.19
C GLY A 63 -16.13 7.98 20.46
N ALA A 64 -14.85 7.63 20.57
CA ALA A 64 -14.41 6.30 20.97
C ALA A 64 -14.45 6.23 22.50
N ASN A 65 -15.01 5.14 23.05
CA ASN A 65 -15.10 4.99 24.50
C ASN A 65 -13.74 4.51 25.04
N PRO A 66 -13.03 5.29 25.86
CA PRO A 66 -11.73 4.89 26.41
C PRO A 66 -11.79 3.62 27.29
N TYR A 67 -12.97 3.28 27.80
CA TYR A 67 -13.18 2.15 28.71
C TYR A 67 -13.74 0.89 28.02
N SER A 68 -14.15 0.97 26.75
CA SER A 68 -14.78 -0.19 26.08
C SER A 68 -13.83 -1.36 25.82
N LEU A 69 -12.51 -1.14 25.91
CA LEU A 69 -11.51 -2.21 25.82
C LEU A 69 -11.28 -2.95 27.14
N SER A 70 -11.82 -2.47 28.27
CA SER A 70 -11.74 -3.19 29.53
C SER A 70 -12.72 -4.35 29.63
N MET A 71 -13.80 -4.35 28.83
CA MET A 71 -14.91 -5.29 29.00
C MET A 71 -14.80 -6.56 28.15
N ASN A 72 -13.86 -6.63 27.20
CA ASN A 72 -13.74 -7.78 26.28
C ASN A 72 -12.55 -8.71 26.54
N THR A 73 -11.67 -8.41 27.52
CA THR A 73 -10.54 -9.30 27.86
C THR A 73 -10.75 -10.11 29.14
N SER A 74 -11.70 -9.75 30.00
CA SER A 74 -12.04 -10.55 31.19
C SER A 74 -13.01 -11.70 30.87
N SER A 75 -13.80 -11.59 29.81
CA SER A 75 -14.76 -12.63 29.39
C SER A 75 -14.14 -13.74 28.53
N GLN A 76 -12.84 -13.70 28.28
CA GLN A 76 -12.13 -14.71 27.48
C GLN A 76 -11.30 -15.69 28.35
N ALA A 77 -11.20 -15.44 29.66
CA ALA A 77 -10.47 -16.32 30.59
C ALA A 77 -11.39 -17.16 31.51
N GLU A 78 -12.68 -16.83 31.59
CA GLU A 78 -13.58 -17.47 32.54
C GLU A 78 -14.96 -17.66 31.89
N ASN A 79 -15.51 -18.86 32.04
CA ASN A 79 -16.80 -19.30 31.49
C ASN A 79 -16.82 -19.80 30.03
N ARG A 80 -16.14 -20.94 29.82
CA ARG A 80 -16.78 -22.08 29.15
C ARG A 80 -18.09 -22.37 29.89
N ASN A 81 -19.24 -21.88 29.40
CA ASN A 81 -20.62 -22.39 29.58
C ASN A 81 -21.63 -21.23 29.55
N GLY A 82 -22.49 -21.18 28.52
CA GLY A 82 -23.64 -20.25 28.42
C GLY A 82 -23.39 -19.10 27.43
N LEU A 83 -23.47 -19.32 26.12
CA LEU A 83 -24.72 -19.33 25.35
C LEU A 83 -25.62 -18.12 25.67
N SER A 84 -25.52 -17.02 24.89
CA SER A 84 -26.61 -16.55 24.02
C SER A 84 -26.36 -15.13 23.45
N THR A 85 -26.20 -15.06 22.13
CA THR A 85 -26.94 -14.16 21.22
C THR A 85 -26.90 -12.64 21.45
N VAL A 86 -25.91 -11.91 20.91
CA VAL A 86 -26.22 -10.58 20.33
C VAL A 86 -25.38 -10.25 19.08
N PHE A 87 -24.14 -10.72 18.94
CA PHE A 87 -23.30 -10.37 17.76
C PHE A 87 -23.19 -11.47 16.69
N ALA A 88 -24.23 -12.30 16.56
CA ALA A 88 -24.32 -13.37 15.57
C ALA A 88 -24.95 -12.93 14.23
N THR A 89 -25.10 -11.64 13.94
CA THR A 89 -25.72 -11.17 12.68
C THR A 89 -24.76 -10.62 11.63
N ALA A 90 -23.48 -10.40 11.93
CA ALA A 90 -22.48 -10.10 10.89
C ALA A 90 -21.45 -11.23 10.67
N GLY A 91 -21.36 -12.18 11.60
CA GLY A 91 -20.48 -13.35 11.55
C GLY A 91 -21.21 -14.67 11.25
N ALA A 92 -22.41 -14.62 10.67
CA ALA A 92 -23.28 -15.79 10.45
C ALA A 92 -22.75 -16.86 9.47
N LEU A 93 -21.48 -16.79 9.04
CA LEU A 93 -20.82 -17.86 8.29
C LEU A 93 -19.63 -18.50 9.04
N ALA A 94 -19.37 -18.13 10.30
CA ALA A 94 -18.20 -18.63 11.02
C ALA A 94 -18.41 -19.98 11.74
N VAL A 95 -19.61 -20.59 11.70
CA VAL A 95 -19.95 -21.69 12.63
C VAL A 95 -20.14 -23.07 11.97
N PHE A 96 -20.00 -23.22 10.65
CA PHE A 96 -19.85 -24.57 10.06
C PHE A 96 -18.38 -24.97 9.92
N GLY A 97 -17.86 -25.48 11.06
CA GLY A 97 -16.83 -26.50 11.25
C GLY A 97 -15.57 -26.45 10.41
N THR A 98 -14.41 -26.35 11.08
CA THR A 98 -13.09 -26.98 10.78
C THR A 98 -12.64 -27.20 9.31
N GLY A 99 -13.46 -27.71 8.40
CA GLY A 99 -13.26 -27.66 6.95
C GLY A 99 -13.30 -26.25 6.33
N ALA A 100 -14.04 -25.29 6.91
CA ALA A 100 -14.05 -23.91 6.42
C ALA A 100 -12.74 -23.16 6.70
N TYR A 101 -12.01 -23.53 7.76
CA TYR A 101 -10.69 -22.97 8.06
C TYR A 101 -9.64 -23.40 7.02
N TYR A 102 -9.70 -24.65 6.55
CA TYR A 102 -8.86 -25.12 5.45
C TYR A 102 -9.17 -24.40 4.13
N THR A 103 -10.45 -24.22 3.80
CA THR A 103 -10.83 -23.49 2.57
C THR A 103 -10.49 -21.99 2.64
N TYR A 104 -10.53 -21.37 3.82
CA TYR A 104 -10.04 -20.00 4.01
C TYR A 104 -8.52 -19.91 3.82
N ARG A 105 -7.76 -20.87 4.37
CA ARG A 105 -6.29 -20.94 4.22
C ARG A 105 -5.86 -21.20 2.78
N GLU A 106 -6.61 -22.00 2.02
CA GLU A 106 -6.37 -22.21 0.59
C GLU A 106 -6.67 -20.97 -0.26
N ARG A 107 -7.74 -20.23 0.04
CA ARG A 107 -8.03 -18.96 -0.66
C ARG A 107 -6.97 -17.89 -0.36
N ALA A 108 -6.40 -17.89 0.85
CA ALA A 108 -5.28 -17.01 1.19
C ALA A 108 -4.03 -17.33 0.35
N ARG A 109 -3.66 -18.62 0.21
CA ARG A 109 -2.54 -19.01 -0.66
C ARG A 109 -2.79 -18.69 -2.14
N LYS A 110 -4.01 -18.90 -2.64
CA LYS A 110 -4.37 -18.53 -4.03
C LYS A 110 -4.26 -17.02 -4.27
N ARG A 111 -4.53 -16.19 -3.27
CA ARG A 111 -4.30 -14.73 -3.35
C ARG A 111 -2.82 -14.39 -3.36
N GLU A 112 -2.00 -15.05 -2.55
CA GLU A 112 -0.55 -14.87 -2.57
C GLU A 112 0.07 -15.30 -3.90
N GLU A 113 -0.35 -16.43 -4.46
CA GLU A 113 0.10 -16.89 -5.79
C GLU A 113 -0.36 -15.95 -6.91
N GLN A 114 -1.61 -15.46 -6.85
CA GLN A 114 -2.08 -14.43 -7.80
C GLN A 114 -1.31 -13.11 -7.66
N GLU A 115 -0.96 -12.69 -6.45
CA GLU A 115 -0.14 -11.50 -6.24
C GLU A 115 1.29 -11.68 -6.76
N ARG A 116 1.88 -12.87 -6.59
CA ARG A 116 3.18 -13.19 -7.19
C ARG A 116 3.11 -13.15 -8.71
N GLN A 117 2.08 -13.76 -9.31
CA GLN A 117 1.86 -13.70 -10.76
C GLN A 117 1.57 -12.29 -11.27
N ARG A 118 0.84 -11.46 -10.50
CA ARG A 118 0.63 -10.05 -10.84
C ARG A 118 1.93 -9.26 -10.80
N LYS A 119 2.76 -9.47 -9.77
CA LYS A 119 4.08 -8.84 -9.66
C LYS A 119 5.03 -9.29 -10.77
N GLU A 120 5.01 -10.56 -11.16
CA GLU A 120 5.79 -11.05 -12.31
C GLU A 120 5.31 -10.44 -13.63
N LYS A 121 3.99 -10.38 -13.86
CA LYS A 121 3.42 -9.71 -15.04
C LYS A 121 3.77 -8.22 -15.07
N GLU A 122 3.79 -7.54 -13.92
CA GLU A 122 4.24 -6.15 -13.83
C GLU A 122 5.73 -6.00 -14.15
N ARG A 123 6.59 -6.88 -13.63
CA ARG A 123 8.02 -6.88 -13.98
C ARG A 123 8.22 -7.11 -15.48
N GLN A 124 7.53 -8.08 -16.07
CA GLN A 124 7.58 -8.33 -17.51
C GLN A 124 7.05 -7.15 -18.34
N ARG A 125 5.99 -6.47 -17.89
CA ARG A 125 5.49 -5.26 -18.56
C ARG A 125 6.50 -4.12 -18.49
N LYS A 126 7.15 -3.92 -17.35
CA LYS A 126 8.24 -2.94 -17.21
C LYS A 126 9.40 -3.26 -18.13
N GLU A 127 9.86 -4.52 -18.17
CA GLU A 127 10.93 -4.93 -19.08
C GLU A 127 10.59 -4.72 -20.55
N ARG A 128 9.34 -5.02 -20.97
CA ARG A 128 8.90 -4.76 -22.34
C ARG A 128 8.89 -3.26 -22.67
N GLN A 129 8.45 -2.43 -21.73
CA GLN A 129 8.51 -0.97 -21.91
C GLN A 129 9.95 -0.47 -22.03
N TYR A 130 10.86 -0.94 -21.17
CA TYR A 130 12.28 -0.59 -21.28
C TYR A 130 12.88 -1.01 -22.62
N ARG A 131 12.59 -2.23 -23.09
CA ARG A 131 13.06 -2.69 -24.41
C ARG A 131 12.53 -1.84 -25.56
N PHE A 132 11.26 -1.46 -25.51
CA PHE A 132 10.66 -0.61 -26.53
C PHE A 132 11.29 0.79 -26.54
N THR A 133 11.46 1.41 -25.38
CA THR A 133 12.13 2.71 -25.25
C THR A 133 13.57 2.65 -25.75
N ILE A 134 14.33 1.62 -25.38
CA ILE A 134 15.70 1.44 -25.87
C ILE A 134 15.72 1.27 -27.40
N ALA A 135 14.82 0.45 -27.96
CA ALA A 135 14.75 0.26 -29.40
C ALA A 135 14.44 1.58 -30.14
N VAL A 136 13.50 2.39 -29.64
CA VAL A 136 13.17 3.70 -30.22
C VAL A 136 14.35 4.66 -30.15
N VAL A 137 15.06 4.72 -29.03
CA VAL A 137 16.25 5.57 -28.88
C VAL A 137 17.36 5.13 -29.83
N VAL A 138 17.64 3.82 -29.91
CA VAL A 138 18.66 3.28 -30.81
C VAL A 138 18.31 3.57 -32.27
N LEU A 139 17.07 3.34 -32.69
CA LEU A 139 16.62 3.67 -34.05
C LEU A 139 16.69 5.18 -34.33
N GLY A 140 16.38 6.03 -33.35
CA GLY A 140 16.51 7.48 -33.47
C GLY A 140 17.95 7.92 -33.68
N VAL A 141 18.90 7.37 -32.91
CA VAL A 141 20.33 7.67 -33.05
C VAL A 141 20.87 7.20 -34.40
N ILE A 142 20.50 5.98 -34.81
CA ILE A 142 20.88 5.44 -36.12
C ILE A 142 20.31 6.31 -37.25
N GLY A 143 19.03 6.70 -37.16
CA GLY A 143 18.39 7.57 -38.14
C GLY A 143 19.06 8.94 -38.25
N LEU A 144 19.40 9.57 -37.12
CA LEU A 144 20.15 10.83 -37.11
C LEU A 144 21.52 10.68 -37.76
N TRP A 145 22.23 9.60 -37.45
CA TRP A 145 23.55 9.32 -38.03
C TRP A 145 23.49 9.21 -39.57
N TYR A 146 22.55 8.42 -40.09
CA TYR A 146 22.38 8.26 -41.54
C TYR A 146 21.90 9.55 -42.21
N SER A 147 21.01 10.31 -41.56
CA SER A 147 20.56 11.59 -42.09
C SER A 147 21.71 12.59 -42.24
N GLY A 148 22.60 12.69 -41.24
CA GLY A 148 23.79 13.53 -41.30
C GLY A 148 24.73 13.12 -42.43
N TRP A 149 24.97 11.83 -42.60
CA TRP A 149 25.76 11.30 -43.72
C TRP A 149 25.15 11.63 -45.09
N LEU A 150 23.83 11.50 -45.21
CA LEU A 150 23.11 11.81 -46.44
C LEU A 150 23.24 13.28 -46.81
N PHE A 151 23.17 14.20 -45.84
CA PHE A 151 23.43 15.62 -46.06
C PHE A 151 24.86 15.91 -46.52
N VAL A 152 25.85 15.23 -45.95
CA VAL A 152 27.25 15.39 -46.37
C VAL A 152 27.43 14.95 -47.82
N VAL A 153 26.91 13.77 -48.18
CA VAL A 153 27.02 13.25 -49.55
C VAL A 153 26.28 14.15 -50.55
N LEU A 154 25.04 14.56 -50.25
CA LEU A 154 24.31 15.49 -51.10
C LEU A 154 25.02 16.85 -51.23
N GLY A 155 25.60 17.35 -50.14
CA GLY A 155 26.40 18.58 -50.15
C GLY A 155 27.60 18.46 -51.09
N PHE A 156 28.36 17.35 -51.01
CA PHE A 156 29.48 17.10 -51.92
C PHE A 156 29.04 17.00 -53.38
N VAL A 157 27.93 16.32 -53.67
CA VAL A 157 27.39 16.22 -55.03
C VAL A 157 26.97 17.59 -55.55
N LEU A 158 26.31 18.42 -54.74
CA LEU A 158 25.93 19.78 -55.12
C LEU A 158 27.16 20.66 -55.40
N VAL A 159 28.19 20.60 -54.56
CA VAL A 159 29.45 21.33 -54.79
C VAL A 159 30.12 20.87 -56.08
N ALA A 160 30.21 19.57 -56.32
CA ALA A 160 30.78 19.03 -57.55
C ALA A 160 30.01 19.48 -58.80
N LEU A 161 28.66 19.50 -58.74
CA LEU A 161 27.82 20.03 -59.82
C LEU A 161 28.05 21.52 -60.06
N LEU A 162 28.15 22.33 -59.01
CA LEU A 162 28.44 23.76 -59.14
C LEU A 162 29.79 24.02 -59.80
N VAL A 163 30.83 23.26 -59.41
CA VAL A 163 32.16 23.36 -60.02
C VAL A 163 32.12 22.94 -61.49
N ALA A 164 31.44 21.84 -61.82
CA ALA A 164 31.29 21.40 -63.20
C ALA A 164 30.57 22.46 -64.07
N CYS A 165 29.50 23.07 -63.55
CA CYS A 165 28.80 24.16 -64.24
C CYS A 165 29.67 25.40 -64.43
N ALA A 166 30.47 25.77 -63.42
CA ALA A 166 31.38 26.91 -63.51
C ALA A 166 32.51 26.68 -64.53
N CYS A 167 32.99 25.44 -64.67
CA CYS A 167 34.01 25.09 -65.66
C CYS A 167 33.46 24.91 -67.08
N SER A 168 32.14 24.72 -67.24
CA SER A 168 31.51 24.59 -68.56
C SER A 168 31.05 25.92 -69.17
N SER A 169 31.04 26.99 -68.39
CA SER A 169 30.69 28.36 -68.83
C SER A 169 31.92 29.15 -69.24
#